data_AF-A0A529XZ05-F1
#
_entry.id   AF-A0A529XZ05-F1
#
_cell.length_a   1.000
_cell.length_b   1.000
_cell.length_c   1.000
_cell.angle_alpha   90.00
_cell.angle_beta   90.00
_cell.angle_gamma   90.00
#
_symmetry.space_group_name_H-M   'P 1'
#
loop_
_entity.id
_entity.type
_entity.pdbx_description
1 polymer ?
#
loop_
_entity_poly.entity_id
_entity_poly.type
_entity_poly.pdbx_seq_one_letter_code
_entity_poly.pdbx_strand_id
1 'polypeptide(L)'
;MDCAGCGFEVEGGFAFCPKCGRRQPVPCASCGYLCAPDFEFCPKCGTSVGAPAKAVERPAPAPSRAIVPPSRTPSMLAKVESEDGLHPVSDADRRTVTV
;
A
#
# COMPACT_ATOMS: atom_id res chain seq x y z
N MET A 1 -7.54 -10.69 27.80
CA MET A 1 -8.62 -11.16 26.90
C MET A 1 -8.27 -12.54 26.42
N ASP A 2 -9.20 -13.49 26.44
CA ASP A 2 -8.87 -14.87 26.10
C ASP A 2 -8.89 -15.08 24.60
N CYS A 3 -7.88 -15.77 24.07
CA CYS A 3 -7.85 -16.13 22.67
C CYS A 3 -9.01 -17.07 22.34
N ALA A 4 -9.93 -16.62 21.47
CA ALA A 4 -11.09 -17.41 21.04
C ALA A 4 -10.75 -18.77 20.39
N GLY A 5 -9.50 -18.97 19.94
CA GLY A 5 -9.05 -20.24 19.37
C GLY A 5 -8.45 -21.25 20.37
N CYS A 6 -7.88 -20.80 21.49
CA CYS A 6 -7.09 -21.69 22.37
C CYS A 6 -7.23 -21.40 23.87
N GLY A 7 -8.00 -20.37 24.26
CA GLY A 7 -8.21 -19.98 25.66
C GLY A 7 -6.99 -19.40 26.35
N PHE A 8 -5.90 -19.09 25.64
CA PHE A 8 -4.73 -18.44 26.24
C PHE A 8 -5.03 -16.97 26.55
N GLU A 9 -4.56 -16.50 27.71
CA GLU A 9 -4.68 -15.09 28.09
C GLU A 9 -3.77 -14.25 27.19
N VAL A 10 -4.39 -13.42 26.34
CA VAL A 10 -3.70 -12.47 25.46
C VAL A 10 -3.89 -11.08 26.02
N GLU A 11 -2.80 -10.32 26.06
CA GLU A 11 -2.81 -8.93 26.48
C GLU A 11 -3.42 -8.04 25.37
N GLY A 12 -4.11 -6.98 25.78
CA GLY A 12 -4.76 -6.07 24.85
C GLY A 12 -3.73 -5.35 23.97
N GLY A 13 -3.88 -5.44 22.65
CA GLY A 13 -2.97 -4.81 21.69
C GLY A 13 -2.09 -5.78 20.90
N PHE A 14 -2.05 -7.07 21.26
CA PHE A 14 -1.42 -8.09 20.43
C PHE A 14 -2.27 -8.40 19.20
N ALA A 15 -1.69 -8.29 18.00
CA ALA A 15 -2.39 -8.63 16.75
C ALA A 15 -2.61 -10.14 16.58
N PHE A 16 -1.79 -10.97 17.23
CA PHE A 16 -1.81 -12.43 17.14
C PHE A 16 -1.62 -13.07 18.51
N CYS A 17 -2.26 -14.21 18.75
CA CYS A 17 -2.04 -15.00 19.96
C CYS A 17 -0.64 -15.64 19.93
N PRO A 18 0.20 -15.47 20.96
CA PRO A 18 1.55 -16.04 21.00
C PRO A 18 1.56 -17.58 21.09
N LYS A 19 0.45 -18.19 21.52
CA LYS A 19 0.34 -19.65 21.68
C LYS A 19 -0.16 -20.36 20.42
N CYS A 20 -1.16 -19.81 19.74
CA CYS A 20 -1.82 -20.48 18.62
C CYS A 20 -1.74 -19.72 17.28
N GLY A 21 -1.19 -18.50 17.27
CA GLY A 21 -1.06 -17.69 16.06
C GLY A 21 -2.38 -17.11 15.51
N ARG A 22 -3.53 -17.35 16.17
CA ARG A 22 -4.81 -16.79 15.72
C ARG A 22 -4.82 -15.26 15.91
N ARG A 23 -5.28 -14.54 14.89
CA ARG A 23 -5.45 -13.09 14.93
C ARG A 23 -6.44 -12.69 16.03
N GLN A 24 -6.11 -11.66 16.78
CA GLN A 24 -6.93 -11.14 17.87
C GLN A 24 -7.53 -9.79 17.51
N PRO A 25 -8.72 -9.44 18.05
CA PRO A 25 -9.30 -8.12 17.86
C PRO A 25 -8.41 -7.06 18.51
N VAL A 26 -8.21 -5.95 17.79
CA VAL A 26 -7.32 -4.86 18.20
C VAL A 26 -8.18 -3.66 18.63
N PRO A 27 -7.94 -3.07 19.80
CA PRO A 27 -8.62 -1.84 20.20
C PRO A 27 -8.21 -0.69 19.28
N CYS A 28 -9.19 0.09 18.82
CA CYS A 28 -8.93 1.29 18.05
C CYS A 28 -8.19 2.32 18.91
N ALA A 29 -7.05 2.83 18.42
CA ALA A 29 -6.25 3.84 19.13
C ALA A 29 -6.99 5.19 19.33
N SER A 30 -8.00 5.48 18.50
CA SER A 30 -8.75 6.75 18.56
C SER A 30 -9.93 6.69 19.54
N CYS A 31 -10.70 5.59 19.52
CA CYS A 31 -11.96 5.51 20.27
C CYS A 31 -12.06 4.32 21.24
N GLY A 32 -11.06 3.45 21.29
CA GLY A 32 -11.02 2.26 22.15
C GLY A 32 -11.94 1.11 21.72
N TYR A 33 -12.66 1.22 20.60
CA TYR A 33 -13.55 0.15 20.12
C TYR A 33 -12.74 -1.06 19.65
N LEU A 34 -13.11 -2.27 20.09
CA LEU A 34 -12.49 -3.52 19.66
C LEU A 34 -12.87 -3.81 18.21
N CYS A 35 -11.91 -3.62 17.31
CA CYS A 35 -12.06 -3.89 15.89
C CYS A 35 -11.56 -5.30 15.59
N ALA A 36 -12.31 -6.06 14.80
CA ALA A 36 -11.85 -7.34 14.30
C ALA A 36 -10.59 -7.15 13.43
N PRO A 37 -9.66 -8.11 13.41
CA PRO A 37 -8.36 -7.99 12.73
C PRO A 37 -8.46 -7.99 11.19
N ASP A 38 -9.64 -8.24 10.66
CA ASP A 38 -10.04 -8.16 9.25
C ASP A 38 -10.50 -6.75 8.83
N PHE A 39 -10.78 -5.84 9.78
CA PHE A 39 -11.12 -4.46 9.47
C PHE A 39 -9.87 -3.59 9.28
N GLU A 40 -9.78 -2.92 8.12
CA GLU A 40 -8.78 -1.86 7.89
C GLU A 40 -9.11 -0.56 8.61
N PHE A 41 -10.39 -0.31 8.90
CA PHE A 41 -10.88 0.92 9.53
C PHE A 41 -11.85 0.61 10.67
N CYS A 42 -11.81 1.42 11.72
CA CYS A 42 -12.72 1.29 12.84
C CYS A 42 -14.15 1.64 12.39
N PRO A 43 -15.13 0.73 12.57
CA PRO A 43 -16.52 0.98 12.15
C PRO A 43 -17.21 2.08 12.98
N LYS A 44 -16.65 2.46 14.13
CA LYS A 44 -17.21 3.49 15.01
C LYS A 44 -16.69 4.89 14.72
N CYS A 45 -15.42 5.02 14.32
CA CYS A 45 -14.75 6.33 14.20
C CYS A 45 -13.97 6.54 12.91
N GLY A 46 -13.88 5.53 12.03
CA GLY A 46 -13.17 5.62 10.75
C GLY A 46 -11.64 5.62 10.84
N THR A 47 -11.05 5.55 12.04
CA THR A 47 -9.58 5.50 12.19
C THR A 47 -9.03 4.19 11.65
N SER A 48 -7.90 4.22 10.93
CA SER A 48 -7.24 3.02 10.39
C SER A 48 -6.75 2.10 11.51
N VAL A 49 -7.17 0.84 11.47
CA VAL A 49 -6.78 -0.22 12.41
C VAL A 49 -5.76 -1.10 11.68
N GLY A 50 -4.48 -0.95 12.02
CA GLY A 50 -3.43 -1.78 11.41
C GLY A 50 -2.37 -1.05 10.59
N ALA A 51 -2.27 0.28 10.67
CA ALA A 51 -1.02 0.92 10.30
C ALA A 51 0.02 0.57 11.39
N PRO A 52 1.04 -0.29 11.13
CA PRO A 52 2.24 -0.21 11.94
C PRO A 52 2.66 1.25 11.86
N ALA A 53 2.91 1.89 13.01
CA ALA A 53 3.57 3.17 13.03
C ALA A 53 4.76 3.04 12.06
N LYS A 54 4.66 3.69 10.91
CA LYS A 54 5.79 3.80 9.99
C LYS A 54 6.89 4.29 10.89
N ALA A 55 7.93 3.48 11.05
CA ALA A 55 9.19 3.94 11.57
C ALA A 55 9.60 5.14 10.72
N VAL A 56 9.25 6.33 11.18
CA VAL A 56 10.19 7.43 11.27
C VAL A 56 11.34 6.83 12.09
N GLU A 57 12.53 6.60 11.56
CA GLU A 57 13.31 7.45 10.68
C GLU A 57 14.18 6.56 9.78
N ARG A 58 14.18 6.81 8.47
CA ARG A 58 15.33 6.48 7.64
C ARG A 58 16.18 7.76 7.66
N PRO A 59 17.34 7.81 8.33
CA PRO A 59 18.24 8.94 8.13
C PRO A 59 18.56 8.99 6.63
N ALA A 60 18.28 10.13 6.01
CA ALA A 60 18.61 10.36 4.61
C ALA A 60 20.12 10.13 4.42
N PRO A 61 20.58 9.30 3.46
CA PRO A 61 21.97 9.38 3.06
C PRO A 61 22.19 10.79 2.48
N ALA A 62 23.15 11.51 3.08
CA ALA A 62 23.55 12.86 2.71
C ALA A 62 23.83 12.98 1.20
N PRO A 63 23.66 14.17 0.58
CA PRO A 63 23.97 14.35 -0.83
C PRO A 63 25.47 14.14 -1.07
N SER A 64 25.81 12.97 -1.62
CA SER A 64 27.14 12.72 -2.19
C SER A 64 27.41 13.75 -3.28
N ARG A 65 28.51 14.48 -3.10
CA ARG A 65 29.02 15.55 -3.97
C ARG A 65 28.80 15.19 -5.45
N ALA A 66 28.19 16.11 -6.18
CA ALA A 66 28.06 16.05 -7.62
C ALA A 66 29.44 15.81 -8.26
N ILE A 67 29.65 14.62 -8.81
CA ILE A 67 30.70 14.42 -9.80
C ILE A 67 30.16 15.08 -11.06
N VAL A 68 30.71 16.24 -11.40
CA VAL A 68 30.44 16.91 -12.67
C VAL A 68 31.22 16.14 -13.75
N PRO A 69 30.57 15.39 -14.67
CA PRO A 69 31.28 14.88 -15.82
C PRO A 69 31.68 16.06 -16.72
N PRO A 70 32.93 16.14 -17.20
CA PRO A 70 33.31 17.20 -18.14
C PRO A 70 32.49 17.04 -19.43
N SER A 71 31.88 18.15 -19.82
CA SER A 71 31.10 18.35 -21.03
C SER A 71 31.81 17.75 -22.24
N ARG A 72 31.21 16.72 -22.83
CA ARG A 72 31.56 16.27 -24.18
C ARG A 72 30.60 16.95 -25.16
N THR A 73 31.20 17.74 -26.01
CA THR A 73 30.61 18.53 -27.10
C THR A 73 29.64 17.72 -27.98
N PRO A 74 28.59 18.36 -28.54
CA PRO A 74 27.65 17.69 -29.42
C PRO A 74 28.23 17.61 -30.84
N SER A 75 28.45 16.38 -31.33
CA SER A 75 28.51 16.14 -32.77
C SER A 75 27.15 15.67 -33.24
N MET A 76 26.50 16.56 -34.00
CA MET A 76 25.27 16.35 -34.75
C MET A 76 25.37 15.16 -35.72
N LEU A 77 24.19 14.65 -36.13
CA LEU A 77 23.86 13.59 -37.12
C LEU A 77 23.35 12.30 -36.44
N ALA A 78 22.18 11.76 -36.73
CA ALA A 78 21.20 12.04 -37.78
C ALA A 78 19.86 11.34 -37.43
N LYS A 79 18.76 12.02 -37.75
CA LYS A 79 17.54 11.46 -38.38
C LYS A 79 16.81 10.34 -37.62
N VAL A 80 15.71 10.69 -36.94
CA VAL A 80 14.58 9.77 -36.83
C VAL A 80 13.40 10.43 -37.50
N GLU A 81 13.06 9.84 -38.64
CA GLU A 81 11.97 10.21 -39.50
C GLU A 81 10.62 9.99 -38.81
N SER A 82 9.70 10.77 -39.33
CA SER A 82 8.32 10.98 -38.93
C SER A 82 7.45 9.95 -39.64
N GLU A 83 6.76 9.07 -38.91
CA GLU A 83 5.66 8.26 -39.46
C GLU A 83 4.67 8.06 -38.30
N ASP A 84 3.65 8.91 -38.17
CA ASP A 84 2.29 8.68 -38.71
C ASP A 84 1.73 7.29 -38.35
N GLY A 85 0.67 7.28 -37.53
CA GLY A 85 0.07 6.05 -37.02
C GLY A 85 -1.11 6.32 -36.10
N LEU A 86 -2.09 7.03 -36.63
CA LEU A 86 -3.43 7.16 -36.07
C LEU A 86 -4.02 5.77 -35.76
N HIS A 87 -4.25 5.45 -34.48
CA HIS A 87 -5.07 4.31 -34.10
C HIS A 87 -6.47 4.80 -33.72
N PRO A 88 -7.47 4.78 -34.63
CA PRO A 88 -8.86 4.95 -34.25
C PRO A 88 -9.47 3.58 -33.86
N VAL A 89 -9.99 3.57 -32.63
CA VAL A 89 -11.14 2.83 -32.08
C VAL A 89 -11.57 1.51 -32.74
N SER A 90 -11.59 0.43 -31.95
CA SER A 90 -12.39 -0.76 -32.23
C SER A 90 -13.43 -0.90 -31.11
N ASP A 91 -14.62 -0.33 -31.33
CA ASP A 91 -15.80 -0.52 -30.47
C ASP A 91 -16.46 -1.86 -30.83
N ALA A 92 -15.96 -2.93 -30.22
CA ALA A 92 -16.48 -4.27 -30.42
C ALA A 92 -17.57 -4.61 -29.38
N ASP A 93 -18.77 -4.82 -29.91
CA ASP A 93 -19.84 -5.68 -29.39
C ASP A 93 -20.85 -5.09 -28.37
N ARG A 94 -21.75 -4.21 -28.87
CA ARG A 94 -23.05 -3.97 -28.21
C ARG A 94 -23.99 -5.14 -28.47
N ARG A 95 -23.98 -6.11 -27.55
CA ARG A 95 -24.91 -7.24 -27.50
C ARG A 95 -26.37 -6.78 -27.53
N THR A 96 -27.08 -7.09 -28.61
CA THR A 96 -28.55 -7.00 -28.71
C THR A 96 -29.19 -8.11 -27.87
N VAL A 97 -29.99 -7.73 -26.86
CA VAL A 97 -30.91 -8.63 -26.14
C VAL A 97 -32.31 -8.35 -26.67
N THR A 98 -32.91 -9.33 -27.35
CA THR A 98 -34.34 -9.32 -27.72
C THR A 98 -35.19 -9.79 -26.55
N VAL A 99 -36.36 -9.16 -26.36
CA VAL A 99 -37.37 -9.43 -25.31
C VAL A 99 -38.15 -10.70 -25.58
#